data_AF-A0A428TM01-F1
#
_entry.id   AF-A0A428TM01-F1
#
_cell.length_a   1.000
_cell.length_b   1.000
_cell.length_c   1.000
_cell.angle_alpha   90.00
_cell.angle_beta   90.00
_cell.angle_gamma   90.00
#
_symmetry.space_group_name_H-M   'P 1'
#
loop_
_entity.id
_entity.type
_entity.pdbx_description
1 polymer ?
#
loop_
_entity_poly.entity_id
_entity_poly.type
_entity_poly.pdbx_seq_one_letter_code
_entity_poly.pdbx_strand_id
1 'polypeptide(L)'
;MNGLGVNYGGLDEPIPTPSPSPTTILTSRILSSHPEWALPQRFVFKKQKEFWESEFELEKAAYEMLKPLQGHFIPTCFGQIDYDDTRALLLSDIGGACLATPEGAVLRHDELQPLLEETLTALVNAGVSHDDLKLDNFHLVEDDRGGDRIMAVDLERVDIGLSEKQGAFAVKCAVDFLMQAYKAHLACLENDGLLQPKRYPSKKN
;
A
#
# COMPACT_ATOMS: atom_id res chain seq x y z
N MET A 1 -15.84 60.88 -31.98
CA MET A 1 -14.72 61.25 -31.08
C MET A 1 -15.25 61.11 -29.66
N ASN A 2 -14.86 60.20 -28.78
CA ASN A 2 -13.88 59.11 -28.73
C ASN A 2 -14.56 57.96 -27.96
N GLY A 3 -14.47 56.72 -28.45
CA GLY A 3 -14.94 55.53 -27.71
C GLY A 3 -13.75 54.61 -27.48
N LEU A 4 -13.34 54.48 -26.21
CA LEU A 4 -12.33 53.51 -25.77
C LEU A 4 -13.00 52.13 -25.66
N GLY A 5 -12.71 51.26 -26.62
CA GLY A 5 -13.07 49.84 -26.58
C GLY A 5 -11.87 49.02 -26.12
N VAL A 6 -11.98 48.44 -24.92
CA VAL A 6 -11.03 47.46 -24.37
C VAL A 6 -11.24 46.14 -25.10
N ASN A 7 -10.19 45.59 -25.71
CA ASN A 7 -10.26 44.28 -26.36
C ASN A 7 -9.62 43.24 -25.44
N TYR A 8 -10.46 42.51 -24.70
CA TYR A 8 -10.09 41.26 -24.03
C TYR A 8 -10.17 40.13 -25.07
N GLY A 9 -9.02 39.63 -25.52
CA GLY A 9 -8.95 38.52 -26.45
C GLY A 9 -7.78 37.61 -26.12
N GLY A 10 -8.07 36.50 -25.45
CA GLY A 10 -7.13 35.45 -25.10
C GLY A 10 -7.87 34.37 -24.33
N LEU A 11 -8.74 33.63 -25.01
CA LEU A 11 -9.36 32.43 -24.48
C LEU A 11 -8.29 31.34 -24.40
N ASP A 12 -8.10 30.79 -23.21
CA ASP A 12 -7.39 29.54 -22.96
C ASP A 12 -7.99 28.43 -23.82
N GLU A 13 -7.25 27.97 -24.84
CA GLU A 13 -7.58 26.68 -25.45
C GLU A 13 -7.21 25.56 -24.46
N PRO A 14 -8.13 24.63 -24.14
CA PRO A 14 -7.82 23.50 -23.28
C PRO A 14 -6.81 22.59 -23.99
N ILE A 15 -5.72 22.28 -23.29
CA ILE A 15 -4.70 21.32 -23.71
C ILE A 15 -5.41 19.98 -24.05
N PRO A 16 -5.23 19.43 -25.26
CA PRO A 16 -5.86 18.17 -25.62
C PRO A 16 -5.30 17.04 -24.75
N THR A 17 -6.19 16.33 -24.05
CA THR A 17 -5.82 15.12 -23.32
C THR A 17 -5.36 14.04 -24.31
N PRO A 18 -4.26 13.32 -24.03
CA PRO A 18 -3.76 12.30 -24.94
C PRO A 18 -4.81 11.19 -25.07
N SER A 19 -5.22 10.93 -26.31
CA SER A 19 -6.10 9.80 -26.65
C SER A 19 -5.43 8.48 -26.28
N PRO A 20 -6.12 7.54 -25.61
CA PRO A 20 -5.54 6.27 -25.20
C PRO A 20 -5.09 5.46 -26.42
N SER A 21 -3.95 4.80 -26.30
CA SER A 21 -3.39 3.99 -27.38
C SER A 21 -4.31 2.81 -27.74
N PRO A 22 -4.29 2.33 -29.00
CA PRO A 22 -5.19 1.27 -29.48
C PRO A 22 -5.13 -0.02 -28.64
N THR A 23 -3.94 -0.32 -28.09
CA THR A 23 -3.71 -1.46 -27.20
C THR A 23 -4.55 -1.36 -25.94
N THR A 24 -4.61 -0.18 -25.30
CA THR A 24 -5.36 0.06 -24.06
C THR A 24 -6.87 -0.09 -24.24
N ILE A 25 -7.38 0.30 -25.42
CA ILE A 25 -8.81 0.15 -25.77
C ILE A 25 -9.18 -1.33 -25.98
N LEU A 26 -8.28 -2.12 -26.58
CA LEU A 26 -8.52 -3.54 -26.84
C LEU A 26 -8.55 -4.34 -25.53
N THR A 27 -7.61 -4.09 -24.61
CA THR A 27 -7.59 -4.74 -23.30
C THR A 27 -8.83 -4.38 -22.49
N SER A 28 -9.22 -3.10 -22.47
CA SER A 28 -10.42 -2.62 -21.76
C SER A 28 -11.70 -3.36 -22.20
N ARG A 29 -11.92 -3.57 -23.50
CA ARG A 29 -13.13 -4.23 -24.01
C ARG A 29 -13.17 -5.73 -23.72
N ILE A 30 -12.02 -6.39 -23.80
CA ILE A 30 -11.90 -7.82 -23.50
C ILE A 30 -12.15 -8.06 -22.00
N LEU A 31 -11.53 -7.25 -21.12
CA LEU A 31 -11.75 -7.32 -19.68
C LEU A 31 -13.19 -6.96 -19.29
N SER A 32 -13.86 -6.08 -20.04
CA SER A 32 -15.28 -5.74 -19.78
C SER A 32 -16.27 -6.84 -20.20
N SER A 33 -15.88 -7.72 -21.14
CA SER A 33 -16.75 -8.78 -21.65
C SER A 33 -16.50 -10.13 -20.97
N HIS A 34 -15.28 -10.35 -20.47
CA HIS A 34 -14.87 -11.54 -19.74
C HIS A 34 -14.05 -11.12 -18.51
N PRO A 35 -14.68 -10.49 -17.50
CA PRO A 35 -13.98 -10.01 -16.31
C PRO A 35 -13.28 -11.14 -15.54
N GLU A 36 -13.72 -12.39 -15.70
CA GLU A 36 -13.07 -13.58 -15.15
C GLU A 36 -11.66 -13.80 -15.70
N TRP A 37 -11.32 -13.28 -16.88
CA TRP A 37 -9.95 -13.33 -17.43
C TRP A 37 -9.04 -12.25 -16.85
N ALA A 38 -9.62 -11.29 -16.12
CA ALA A 38 -8.91 -10.24 -15.40
C ALA A 38 -8.53 -10.65 -13.97
N LEU A 39 -9.21 -11.67 -13.42
CA LEU A 39 -9.09 -12.01 -12.02
C LEU A 39 -7.77 -12.77 -11.77
N PRO A 40 -6.98 -12.35 -10.77
CA PRO A 40 -5.80 -13.10 -10.38
C PRO A 40 -6.19 -14.50 -9.88
N GLN A 41 -5.28 -15.46 -10.02
CA GLN A 41 -5.50 -16.83 -9.54
C GLN A 41 -5.75 -16.91 -8.03
N ARG A 42 -5.25 -15.94 -7.26
CA ARG A 42 -5.37 -15.85 -5.82
C ARG A 42 -5.81 -14.45 -5.42
N PHE A 43 -6.74 -14.40 -4.48
CA PHE A 43 -7.24 -13.18 -3.88
C PHE A 43 -7.47 -13.42 -2.39
N VAL A 44 -7.42 -12.34 -1.64
CA VAL A 44 -7.74 -12.32 -0.21
C VAL A 44 -9.15 -11.78 -0.07
N PHE A 45 -9.94 -12.50 0.72
CA PHE A 45 -11.30 -12.14 1.07
C PHE A 45 -11.33 -11.61 2.50
N LYS A 46 -11.51 -10.31 2.68
CA LYS A 46 -11.56 -9.68 4.00
C LYS A 46 -13.01 -9.36 4.38
N LYS A 47 -13.64 -10.27 5.14
CA LYS A 47 -15.02 -10.12 5.63
C LYS A 47 -15.09 -9.01 6.68
N GLN A 48 -16.13 -8.19 6.61
CA GLN A 48 -16.44 -7.25 7.68
C GLN A 48 -16.64 -8.00 9.01
N LYS A 49 -16.03 -7.50 10.08
CA LYS A 49 -16.25 -7.97 11.45
C LYS A 49 -17.61 -7.44 11.96
N GLU A 50 -18.24 -8.21 12.85
CA GLU A 50 -19.49 -7.79 13.49
C GLU A 50 -19.27 -6.51 14.31
N PHE A 51 -20.13 -5.51 14.15
CA PHE A 51 -20.07 -4.19 14.82
C PHE A 51 -18.86 -3.30 14.45
N TRP A 52 -18.19 -3.58 13.33
CA TRP A 52 -17.03 -2.83 12.84
C TRP A 52 -17.34 -2.14 11.50
N GLU A 53 -18.53 -1.58 11.37
CA GLU A 53 -18.97 -0.89 10.15
C GLU A 53 -18.10 0.33 9.85
N SER A 54 -17.69 1.08 10.88
CA SER A 54 -16.84 2.27 10.72
C SER A 54 -15.46 1.94 10.17
N GLU A 55 -14.83 0.91 10.71
CA GLU A 55 -13.48 0.46 10.35
C GLU A 55 -13.48 -0.11 8.94
N PHE A 56 -14.56 -0.80 8.55
CA PHE A 56 -14.72 -1.29 7.19
C PHE A 56 -14.87 -0.16 6.16
N GLU A 57 -15.70 0.86 6.46
CA GLU A 57 -15.82 2.03 5.58
C GLU A 57 -14.52 2.85 5.55
N LEU A 58 -13.81 2.95 6.68
CA LEU A 58 -12.52 3.62 6.75
C LEU A 58 -11.47 2.91 5.89
N GLU A 59 -11.37 1.58 6.00
CA GLU A 59 -10.45 0.78 5.18
C GLU A 59 -10.74 0.94 3.70
N LYS A 60 -12.02 0.87 3.32
CA LYS A 60 -12.46 1.09 1.94
C LYS A 60 -12.11 2.49 1.43
N ALA A 61 -12.30 3.52 2.25
CA ALA A 61 -11.90 4.88 1.91
C ALA A 61 -10.37 5.03 1.80
N ALA A 62 -9.60 4.36 2.67
CA ALA A 62 -8.15 4.35 2.61
C ALA A 62 -7.64 3.72 1.30
N TYR A 63 -8.20 2.57 0.87
CA TYR A 63 -7.86 1.97 -0.43
C TYR A 63 -8.19 2.89 -1.61
N GLU A 64 -9.32 3.62 -1.54
CA GLU A 64 -9.69 4.57 -2.59
C GLU A 64 -8.70 5.74 -2.68
N MET A 65 -8.28 6.30 -1.54
CA MET A 65 -7.27 7.37 -1.48
C MET A 65 -5.89 6.89 -1.95
N LEU A 66 -5.52 5.66 -1.59
CA LEU A 66 -4.23 5.05 -1.89
C LEU A 66 -4.20 4.33 -3.24
N LYS A 67 -5.18 4.58 -4.12
CA LYS A 67 -5.25 4.02 -5.47
C LYS A 67 -3.92 4.02 -6.23
N PRO A 68 -3.13 5.12 -6.23
CA PRO A 68 -1.85 5.17 -6.94
C PRO A 68 -0.77 4.22 -6.39
N LEU A 69 -0.92 3.74 -5.15
CA LEU A 69 0.08 2.93 -4.45
C LEU A 69 -0.26 1.42 -4.46
N GLN A 70 -1.46 1.08 -4.91
CA GLN A 70 -1.95 -0.29 -4.94
C GLN A 70 -1.12 -1.18 -5.87
N GLY A 71 -0.85 -2.40 -5.43
CA GLY A 71 0.01 -3.38 -6.10
C GLY A 71 1.50 -3.19 -5.85
N HIS A 72 1.92 -2.05 -5.26
CA HIS A 72 3.31 -1.77 -4.96
C HIS A 72 3.59 -1.64 -3.47
N PHE A 73 2.89 -0.74 -2.77
CA PHE A 73 3.05 -0.52 -1.32
C PHE A 73 1.91 -1.11 -0.49
N ILE A 74 0.76 -1.36 -1.10
CA ILE A 74 -0.42 -1.96 -0.46
C ILE A 74 -1.12 -2.92 -1.44
N PRO A 75 -1.98 -3.85 -0.98
CA PRO A 75 -2.78 -4.69 -1.86
C PRO A 75 -3.62 -3.89 -2.85
N THR A 76 -3.90 -4.47 -4.02
CA THR A 76 -4.94 -3.98 -4.91
C THR A 76 -6.31 -4.41 -4.39
N CYS A 77 -7.14 -3.45 -4.02
CA CYS A 77 -8.54 -3.60 -3.73
C CYS A 77 -9.35 -3.59 -5.04
N PHE A 78 -9.95 -4.74 -5.36
CA PHE A 78 -10.84 -4.91 -6.51
C PHE A 78 -12.24 -4.37 -6.25
N GLY A 79 -12.56 -4.09 -4.98
CA GLY A 79 -13.82 -3.52 -4.54
C GLY A 79 -14.49 -4.34 -3.45
N GLN A 80 -15.74 -3.98 -3.19
CA GLN A 80 -16.58 -4.64 -2.21
C GLN A 80 -17.45 -5.71 -2.89
N ILE A 81 -17.63 -6.84 -2.20
CA ILE A 81 -18.61 -7.87 -2.54
C ILE A 81 -19.44 -8.24 -1.30
N ASP A 82 -20.58 -8.89 -1.53
CA ASP A 82 -21.38 -9.50 -0.47
C ASP A 82 -21.15 -11.03 -0.49
N TYR A 83 -20.92 -11.59 0.69
CA TYR A 83 -20.73 -13.03 0.90
C TYR A 83 -21.43 -13.42 2.19
N ASP A 84 -22.39 -14.34 2.08
CA ASP A 84 -23.16 -14.84 3.22
C ASP A 84 -23.77 -13.67 4.03
N ASP A 85 -24.50 -12.82 3.29
CA ASP A 85 -25.17 -11.59 3.78
C ASP A 85 -24.25 -10.60 4.53
N THR A 86 -22.94 -10.70 4.33
CA THR A 86 -21.95 -9.83 4.94
C THR A 86 -21.04 -9.21 3.89
N ARG A 87 -20.76 -7.92 4.07
CA ARG A 87 -19.85 -7.17 3.20
C ARG A 87 -18.42 -7.65 3.36
N ALA A 88 -17.66 -7.57 2.29
CA ALA A 88 -16.24 -7.89 2.31
C ALA A 88 -15.48 -7.13 1.23
N LEU A 89 -14.19 -6.91 1.47
CA LEU A 89 -13.27 -6.41 0.47
C LEU A 89 -12.58 -7.57 -0.25
N LEU A 90 -12.52 -7.47 -1.57
CA LEU A 90 -11.75 -8.37 -2.42
C LEU A 90 -10.39 -7.72 -2.70
N LEU A 91 -9.32 -8.33 -2.20
CA LEU A 91 -7.95 -7.80 -2.27
C LEU A 91 -7.04 -8.75 -3.06
N SER A 92 -5.99 -8.23 -3.70
CA SER A 92 -4.95 -9.05 -4.30
C SER A 92 -4.17 -9.82 -3.24
N ASP A 93 -3.85 -11.08 -3.51
CA ASP A 93 -2.81 -11.78 -2.77
C ASP A 93 -1.44 -11.15 -3.10
N ILE A 94 -0.80 -10.56 -2.09
CA ILE A 94 0.49 -9.87 -2.24
C ILE A 94 1.69 -10.83 -2.20
N GLY A 95 1.48 -12.10 -1.84
CA GLY A 95 2.56 -13.05 -1.61
C GLY A 95 3.52 -12.59 -0.50
N GLY A 96 4.81 -12.88 -0.71
CA GLY A 96 5.86 -12.52 0.24
C GLY A 96 5.74 -13.23 1.60
N ALA A 97 6.45 -12.69 2.59
CA ALA A 97 6.48 -13.22 3.95
C ALA A 97 6.22 -12.11 4.98
N CYS A 98 5.41 -12.44 5.98
CA CYS A 98 5.02 -11.53 7.05
C CYS A 98 6.22 -11.22 7.96
N LEU A 99 6.46 -9.95 8.32
CA LEU A 99 7.61 -9.57 9.16
C LEU A 99 7.53 -10.12 10.60
N ALA A 100 6.35 -10.58 11.04
CA ALA A 100 6.14 -11.27 12.31
C ALA A 100 6.41 -12.79 12.25
N THR A 101 6.86 -13.30 11.10
CA THR A 101 7.17 -14.72 10.88
C THR A 101 8.66 -14.92 10.59
N PRO A 102 9.23 -16.10 10.89
CA PRO A 102 10.63 -16.40 10.57
C PRO A 102 11.02 -16.13 9.11
N GLU A 103 10.11 -16.40 8.17
CA GLU A 103 10.32 -16.24 6.73
C GLU A 103 10.43 -14.77 6.29
N GLY A 104 9.74 -13.87 6.99
CA GLY A 104 9.83 -12.42 6.75
C GLY A 104 10.94 -11.75 7.57
N ALA A 105 11.36 -12.38 8.66
CA ALA A 105 12.39 -11.87 9.57
C ALA A 105 13.84 -12.14 9.11
N VAL A 106 14.10 -11.97 7.81
CA VAL A 106 15.37 -12.35 7.15
C VAL A 106 16.29 -11.17 6.82
N LEU A 107 15.80 -9.94 6.97
CA LEU A 107 16.56 -8.72 6.69
C LEU A 107 17.30 -8.21 7.92
N ARG A 108 18.45 -7.55 7.70
CA ARG A 108 19.14 -6.78 8.74
C ARG A 108 18.40 -5.47 9.03
N HIS A 109 18.74 -4.89 10.18
CA HIS A 109 18.20 -3.60 10.59
C HIS A 109 18.49 -2.49 9.58
N ASP A 110 19.70 -2.44 9.02
CA ASP A 110 20.12 -1.44 8.02
C ASP A 110 19.46 -1.64 6.64
N GLU A 111 18.85 -2.81 6.41
CA GLU A 111 18.14 -3.14 5.16
C GLU A 111 16.64 -2.91 5.28
N LEU A 112 16.04 -3.26 6.41
CA LEU A 112 14.59 -3.11 6.62
C LEU A 112 14.18 -1.65 6.80
N GLN A 113 14.96 -0.87 7.56
CA GLN A 113 14.63 0.51 7.87
C GLN A 113 14.31 1.36 6.63
N PRO A 114 15.15 1.43 5.58
CA PRO A 114 14.85 2.26 4.41
C PRO A 114 13.59 1.79 3.65
N LEU A 115 13.28 0.48 3.65
CA LEU A 115 12.07 -0.04 2.99
C LEU A 115 10.78 0.34 3.75
N LEU A 116 10.84 0.34 5.09
CA LEU A 116 9.74 0.84 5.92
C LEU A 116 9.57 2.35 5.77
N GLU A 117 10.68 3.11 5.77
CA GLU A 117 10.67 4.56 5.53
C GLU A 117 10.03 4.90 4.19
N GLU A 118 10.43 4.21 3.12
CA GLU A 118 9.87 4.40 1.77
C GLU A 118 8.37 4.12 1.75
N THR A 119 7.95 2.97 2.27
CA THR A 119 6.55 2.55 2.29
C THR A 119 5.68 3.53 3.07
N LEU A 120 6.04 3.82 4.32
CA LEU A 120 5.25 4.70 5.18
C LEU A 120 5.24 6.15 4.67
N THR A 121 6.35 6.62 4.09
CA THR A 121 6.40 7.94 3.44
C THR A 121 5.46 7.99 2.23
N ALA A 122 5.41 6.93 1.41
CA ALA A 122 4.51 6.88 0.27
C ALA A 122 3.03 6.97 0.71
N LEU A 123 2.65 6.21 1.74
CA LEU A 123 1.30 6.26 2.32
C LEU A 123 0.95 7.68 2.80
N VAL A 124 1.84 8.29 3.59
CA VAL A 124 1.62 9.62 4.16
C VAL A 124 1.54 10.70 3.08
N ASN A 125 2.38 10.63 2.05
CA ASN A 125 2.34 11.56 0.91
C ASN A 125 1.04 11.44 0.11
N ALA A 126 0.41 10.26 0.11
CA ALA A 126 -0.91 10.04 -0.46
C ALA A 126 -2.06 10.39 0.52
N GLY A 127 -1.74 10.93 1.70
CA GLY A 127 -2.69 11.48 2.67
C GLY A 127 -3.16 10.51 3.75
N VAL A 128 -2.54 9.33 3.89
CA VAL A 128 -2.92 8.29 4.86
C VAL A 128 -1.71 7.89 5.71
N SER A 129 -1.85 7.89 7.03
CA SER A 129 -0.85 7.33 7.94
C SER A 129 -1.38 6.04 8.56
N HIS A 130 -0.57 4.99 8.56
CA HIS A 130 -0.94 3.71 9.14
C HIS A 130 -0.85 3.78 10.67
N ASP A 131 -1.96 3.51 11.38
CA ASP A 131 -2.00 3.64 12.85
C ASP A 131 -1.84 2.29 13.58
N ASP A 132 -2.17 1.17 12.92
CA ASP A 132 -1.94 -0.17 13.49
C ASP A 132 -0.54 -0.72 13.16
N LEU A 133 0.48 -0.22 13.87
CA LEU A 133 1.91 -0.48 13.61
C LEU A 133 2.43 -1.85 14.08
N LYS A 134 1.68 -2.92 13.84
CA LYS A 134 2.12 -4.28 14.17
C LYS A 134 2.94 -4.89 13.03
N LEU A 135 3.93 -5.72 13.35
CA LEU A 135 4.77 -6.38 12.33
C LEU A 135 3.98 -7.33 11.41
N ASP A 136 2.84 -7.85 11.87
CA ASP A 136 1.98 -8.72 11.06
C ASP A 136 1.25 -7.97 9.93
N ASN A 137 1.12 -6.64 10.05
CA ASN A 137 0.58 -5.78 9.01
C ASN A 137 1.61 -5.39 7.94
N PHE A 138 2.85 -5.87 8.02
CA PHE A 138 3.90 -5.58 7.03
C PHE A 138 4.49 -6.87 6.48
N HIS A 139 4.62 -6.92 5.16
CA HIS A 139 5.13 -8.08 4.44
C HIS A 139 6.38 -7.70 3.64
N LEU A 140 7.41 -8.54 3.71
CA LEU A 140 8.54 -8.52 2.80
C LEU A 140 8.13 -9.21 1.50
N VAL A 141 8.14 -8.45 0.41
CA VAL A 141 7.74 -8.91 -0.92
C VAL A 141 8.86 -8.65 -1.91
N GLU A 142 9.03 -9.55 -2.87
CA GLU A 142 9.96 -9.36 -3.98
C GLU A 142 9.26 -8.63 -5.13
N ASP A 143 9.94 -7.65 -5.73
CA ASP A 143 9.48 -6.95 -6.91
C ASP A 143 9.76 -7.69 -8.22
N ASP A 144 9.16 -7.20 -9.30
CA ASP A 144 9.27 -7.81 -10.63
C ASP A 144 10.72 -7.87 -11.15
N ARG A 145 11.65 -7.15 -10.50
CA ARG A 145 13.09 -7.09 -10.81
C ARG A 145 13.93 -7.86 -9.80
N GLY A 146 13.32 -8.53 -8.82
CA GLY A 146 14.00 -9.27 -7.76
C GLY A 146 14.44 -8.42 -6.56
N GLY A 147 13.97 -7.18 -6.46
CA GLY A 147 14.25 -6.27 -5.35
C GLY A 147 13.32 -6.48 -4.16
N ASP A 148 13.81 -6.25 -2.94
CA ASP A 148 13.00 -6.30 -1.72
C ASP A 148 12.16 -5.03 -1.58
N ARG A 149 10.88 -5.17 -1.25
CA ARG A 149 10.00 -4.06 -0.83
C ARG A 149 9.13 -4.46 0.34
N ILE A 150 8.63 -3.48 1.07
CA ILE A 150 7.59 -3.69 2.08
C ILE A 150 6.21 -3.36 1.49
N MET A 151 5.26 -4.24 1.76
CA MET A 151 3.84 -3.97 1.53
C MET A 151 3.10 -3.92 2.87
N ALA A 152 2.34 -2.86 3.10
CA ALA A 152 1.46 -2.71 4.25
C ALA A 152 0.07 -3.29 3.94
N VAL A 153 -0.51 -4.00 4.90
CA VAL A 153 -1.86 -4.59 4.84
C VAL A 153 -2.67 -4.12 6.03
N ASP A 154 -3.97 -4.42 6.02
CA ASP A 154 -4.90 -4.08 7.11
C ASP A 154 -5.03 -2.57 7.39
N LEU A 155 -5.71 -1.87 6.48
CA LEU A 155 -5.90 -0.42 6.56
C LEU A 155 -7.16 -0.03 7.38
N GLU A 156 -7.61 -0.90 8.29
CA GLU A 156 -8.81 -0.67 9.12
C GLU A 156 -8.61 0.42 10.19
N ARG A 157 -7.34 0.80 10.44
CA ARG A 157 -6.95 1.88 11.35
C ARG A 157 -5.89 2.77 10.71
N VAL A 158 -6.33 3.94 10.27
CA VAL A 158 -5.49 4.95 9.64
C VAL A 158 -5.87 6.35 10.10
N ASP A 159 -4.88 7.24 10.11
CA ASP A 159 -5.09 8.68 10.20
C ASP A 159 -5.11 9.29 8.81
N ILE A 160 -6.05 10.18 8.55
CA ILE A 160 -6.22 10.86 7.26
C ILE A 160 -6.05 12.36 7.43
N GLY A 161 -5.43 13.01 6.46
CA GLY A 161 -5.38 14.48 6.39
C GLY A 161 -4.34 15.12 7.31
N LEU A 162 -3.25 14.40 7.60
CA LEU A 162 -2.10 14.97 8.31
C LEU A 162 -1.45 16.08 7.47
N SER A 163 -1.00 17.15 8.13
CA SER A 163 -0.10 18.12 7.47
C SER A 163 1.25 17.48 7.15
N GLU A 164 2.00 18.04 6.20
CA GLU A 164 3.34 17.54 5.81
C GLU A 164 4.27 17.33 7.03
N LYS A 165 4.27 18.27 7.99
CA LYS A 165 5.08 18.15 9.21
C LYS A 165 4.61 17.03 10.13
N GLN A 166 3.30 16.88 10.30
CA GLN A 166 2.72 15.79 11.10
C GLN A 166 2.99 14.44 10.44
N GLY A 167 2.85 14.37 9.11
CA GLY A 167 3.15 13.19 8.32
C GLY A 167 4.61 12.75 8.45
N ALA A 168 5.56 13.67 8.22
CA ALA A 168 6.99 13.36 8.37
C ALA A 168 7.34 12.91 9.80
N PHE A 169 6.74 13.52 10.82
CA PHE A 169 6.90 13.10 12.20
C PHE A 169 6.29 11.71 12.46
N ALA A 170 5.10 11.44 11.93
CA ALA A 170 4.41 10.16 12.03
C ALA A 170 5.23 9.02 11.40
N VAL A 171 5.79 9.22 10.20
CA VAL A 171 6.69 8.27 9.55
C VAL A 171 7.88 7.95 10.45
N LYS A 172 8.56 8.98 10.96
CA LYS A 172 9.72 8.78 11.84
C LYS A 172 9.35 7.95 13.07
N CYS A 173 8.26 8.30 13.76
CA CYS A 173 7.80 7.57 14.94
C CYS A 173 7.40 6.13 14.61
N ALA A 174 6.73 5.91 13.48
CA ALA A 174 6.31 4.59 13.03
C ALA A 174 7.50 3.69 12.71
N VAL A 175 8.50 4.21 11.99
CA VAL A 175 9.74 3.48 11.67
C VAL A 175 10.50 3.15 12.95
N ASP A 176 10.72 4.12 13.84
CA ASP A 176 11.41 3.88 15.11
C ASP A 176 10.71 2.77 15.93
N PHE A 177 9.37 2.80 15.99
CA PHE A 177 8.57 1.80 16.69
C PHE A 177 8.69 0.41 16.05
N LEU A 178 8.50 0.30 14.73
CA LEU A 178 8.55 -0.96 13.99
C LEU A 178 9.95 -1.57 14.03
N MET A 179 11.02 -0.77 13.92
CA MET A 179 12.39 -1.26 14.02
C MET A 179 12.69 -1.81 15.42
N GLN A 180 12.18 -1.18 16.47
CA GLN A 180 12.32 -1.68 17.83
C GLN A 180 11.51 -2.98 18.04
N ALA A 181 10.30 -3.07 17.51
CA ALA A 181 9.48 -4.28 17.54
C ALA A 181 10.17 -5.42 16.77
N TYR A 182 10.71 -5.14 15.59
CA TYR A 182 11.42 -6.12 14.75
C TYR A 182 12.67 -6.65 15.45
N LYS A 183 13.45 -5.77 16.09
CA LYS A 183 14.62 -6.18 16.88
C LYS A 183 14.23 -7.11 18.03
N ALA A 184 13.14 -6.82 18.74
CA ALA A 184 12.65 -7.68 19.81
C ALA A 184 12.18 -9.04 19.25
N HIS A 185 11.48 -9.03 18.11
CA HIS A 185 11.03 -10.23 17.43
C HIS A 185 12.21 -11.14 17.01
N LEU A 186 13.26 -10.58 16.42
CA LEU A 186 14.47 -11.32 16.06
C LEU A 186 15.12 -11.99 17.28
N ALA A 187 15.17 -11.30 18.43
CA ALA A 187 15.71 -11.88 19.66
C ALA A 187 14.86 -13.05 20.19
N CYS A 188 13.53 -12.96 20.07
CA CYS A 188 12.63 -14.08 20.39
C CYS A 188 12.87 -15.28 19.45
N LEU A 189 12.95 -15.03 18.14
CA LEU A 189 13.22 -16.10 17.17
C LEU A 189 14.58 -16.77 17.40
N GLU A 190 15.61 -15.99 17.78
CA GLU A 190 16.93 -16.52 18.12
C GLU A 190 16.86 -17.41 19.36
N ASN A 191 16.18 -16.95 20.43
CA ASN A 191 15.99 -17.71 21.65
C ASN A 191 15.24 -19.04 21.41
N ASP A 192 14.27 -19.02 20.50
CA ASP A 192 13.44 -20.18 20.18
C ASP A 192 14.08 -21.11 19.13
N GLY A 193 15.26 -20.75 18.60
CA GLY A 193 15.96 -21.52 17.57
C GLY A 193 15.27 -21.50 16.20
N LEU A 194 14.41 -20.51 15.96
CA LEU A 194 13.62 -20.32 14.74
C LEU A 194 14.21 -19.27 13.80
N LEU A 195 15.29 -18.59 14.20
CA LEU A 195 15.90 -17.55 13.40
C LEU A 195 16.48 -18.12 12.11
N GLN A 196 15.95 -17.64 10.98
CA GLN A 196 16.44 -18.01 9.67
C GLN A 196 17.78 -17.30 9.38
N PRO A 197 18.65 -17.89 8.53
CA PRO A 197 19.81 -17.18 8.02
C PRO A 197 19.37 -15.89 7.32
N LYS A 198 20.12 -14.81 7.58
CA LYS A 198 19.90 -13.54 6.87
C LYS A 198 20.00 -13.76 5.36
N ARG A 199 19.09 -13.15 4.59
CA ARG A 199 19.06 -13.24 3.12
C ARG A 199 20.39 -12.80 2.50
N TYR A 200 21.04 -11.81 3.11
CA TYR A 200 22.37 -11.33 2.73
C TYR A 200 23.37 -11.46 3.89
N PRO A 201 24.60 -11.93 3.63
CA PRO A 201 25.62 -12.05 4.66
C PRO A 201 25.99 -10.67 5.22
N SER A 202 26.26 -10.58 6.51
CA SER A 202 26.81 -9.37 7.12
C SER A 202 28.06 -8.95 6.36
N LYS A 203 28.15 -7.69 5.93
CA LYS A 203 29.39 -7.12 5.39
C LYS A 203 30.48 -7.35 6.43
N LYS A 204 31.51 -8.12 6.09
CA LYS A 204 32.70 -8.25 6.94
C LYS A 204 33.37 -6.89 6.94
N ASN A 205 33.51 -6.28 8.12
CA ASN A 205 34.29 -5.07 8.35
C ASN A 205 35.77 -5.30 8.00
#